data_AF-A0A6P2P5B5-F1
#
_entry.id   AF-A0A6P2P5B5-F1
#
_cell.length_a   1.000
_cell.length_b   1.000
_cell.length_c   1.000
_cell.angle_alpha   90.00
_cell.angle_beta   90.00
_cell.angle_gamma   90.00
#
_symmetry.space_group_name_H-M   'P 1'
#
loop_
_entity.id
_entity.type
_entity.pdbx_description
1 polymer ?
#
loop_
_entity_poly.entity_id
_entity_poly.type
_entity_poly.pdbx_seq_one_letter_code
_entity_poly.pdbx_strand_id
1 'polypeptide(L)'
;MRFNAIRIAATLFVAACAAAMAGRAAAATQDEIHDTVTRHVAPLMKQFAIPGMAIGVVVDGKPYVFDYGVMSTQTGKPVTGETLFEIGSVSKTLTATLAANAQEGGELSLSDPAGKYLPALQGKPFGVVTLLNLGTHTPGGMPLQVPDSIRDDADLMRYLDAWRPAYAPGTRRTYSNVAIGMLGFLTAKAMHEDFTVLMEQRLFPALGMTHTYIDVPAARQADYAQGYTQDGKPIRMTGGMLWQPAYGVRTTAADLLRFVQANMGLVETSPRLQRALERTHTGYFRAGPFTQDLIWEQYPYPVALPTLLAGNTPPMLHNATPATELEPPLAPRADTWINKTGSTNGFSAYVAYVPAKRIAIVMLANRSFPIEDRVKTAYGIVESLHGKP
;
A
#
# COMPACT_ATOMS: atom_id res chain seq x y z
N MET A 1 -0.61 77.53 48.04
CA MET A 1 0.40 76.45 47.97
C MET A 1 -0.35 75.22 47.43
N ARG A 2 -0.22 74.78 46.17
CA ARG A 2 0.90 74.00 45.55
C ARG A 2 1.32 72.85 46.51
N PHE A 3 1.23 71.54 46.20
CA PHE A 3 1.51 70.80 44.96
C PHE A 3 0.79 69.44 44.85
N ASN A 4 0.72 68.96 43.61
CA ASN A 4 0.27 67.68 43.06
C ASN A 4 0.88 66.40 43.67
N ALA A 5 0.14 65.29 43.56
CA ALA A 5 0.71 64.02 43.08
C ALA A 5 -0.34 63.21 42.31
N ILE A 6 0.13 62.62 41.21
CA ILE A 6 -0.59 62.09 40.06
C ILE A 6 -0.32 60.57 39.99
N ARG A 7 -1.31 59.81 39.47
CA ARG A 7 -1.23 58.44 38.87
C ARG A 7 -0.88 57.25 39.79
N ILE A 8 -1.84 56.35 39.96
CA ILE A 8 -1.73 54.89 39.71
C ILE A 8 -3.09 54.44 39.15
N ALA A 9 -3.24 54.48 37.83
CA ALA A 9 -3.12 53.32 36.93
C ALA A 9 -4.41 52.48 36.89
N ALA A 10 -5.25 52.83 35.92
CA ALA A 10 -6.30 51.99 35.37
C ALA A 10 -5.67 50.74 34.74
N THR A 11 -5.90 49.57 35.32
CA THR A 11 -5.54 48.30 34.67
C THR A 11 -6.46 47.16 35.17
N LEU A 12 -7.77 47.30 34.93
CA LEU A 12 -8.74 46.25 35.29
C LEU A 12 -9.78 45.97 34.21
N PHE A 13 -9.50 46.35 32.95
CA PHE A 13 -10.46 46.17 31.85
C PHE A 13 -9.83 45.73 30.52
N VAL A 14 -8.84 44.81 30.55
CA VAL A 14 -8.32 44.17 29.33
C VAL A 14 -8.22 42.63 29.45
N ALA A 15 -8.40 42.04 30.63
CA ALA A 15 -8.22 40.60 30.81
C ALA A 15 -9.44 39.72 30.41
N ALA A 16 -10.56 40.30 29.97
CA ALA A 16 -11.78 39.54 29.65
C ALA A 16 -12.04 39.32 28.15
N CYS A 17 -11.25 39.93 27.25
CA CYS A 17 -11.43 39.76 25.79
C CYS A 17 -10.33 38.94 25.10
N ALA A 18 -9.29 38.51 25.83
CA ALA A 18 -8.21 37.70 25.25
C ALA A 18 -8.46 36.18 25.27
N ALA A 19 -9.56 35.72 25.87
CA ALA A 19 -9.87 34.30 26.01
C ALA A 19 -10.77 33.71 24.90
N ALA A 20 -11.16 34.50 23.88
CA ALA A 20 -12.11 34.08 22.84
C ALA A 20 -11.54 34.06 21.40
N MET A 21 -10.22 34.20 21.23
CA MET A 21 -9.56 34.06 19.92
C MET A 21 -8.49 32.96 19.88
N ALA A 22 -8.66 31.92 20.70
CA ALA A 22 -8.12 30.61 20.34
C ALA A 22 -9.06 30.02 19.28
N GLY A 23 -8.87 30.43 18.02
CA GLY A 23 -9.45 29.75 16.87
C GLY A 23 -8.99 28.30 16.89
N ARG A 24 -9.76 27.44 17.57
CA ARG A 24 -9.78 26.02 17.23
C ARG A 24 -10.28 26.01 15.79
N ALA A 25 -9.40 25.74 14.82
CA ALA A 25 -9.84 25.23 13.53
C ALA A 25 -10.85 24.13 13.85
N ALA A 26 -12.13 24.36 13.52
CA ALA A 26 -13.15 23.35 13.74
C ALA A 26 -12.71 22.14 12.93
N ALA A 27 -12.47 21.01 13.59
CA ALA A 27 -12.16 19.77 12.89
C ALA A 27 -13.25 19.55 11.83
N ALA A 28 -12.84 19.30 10.59
CA ALA A 28 -13.78 19.14 9.48
C ALA A 28 -14.84 18.09 9.85
N THR A 29 -16.11 18.42 9.60
CA THR A 29 -17.19 17.48 9.87
C THR A 29 -17.13 16.30 8.90
N GLN A 30 -17.73 15.17 9.26
CA GLN A 30 -17.78 14.01 8.36
C GLN A 30 -18.42 14.36 7.00
N ASP A 31 -19.44 15.22 7.00
CA ASP A 31 -20.12 15.67 5.79
C ASP A 31 -19.20 16.54 4.91
N GLU A 32 -18.41 17.44 5.50
CA GLU A 32 -17.43 18.25 4.76
C GLU A 32 -16.31 17.41 4.13
N ILE A 33 -15.86 16.37 4.83
CA ILE A 33 -14.87 15.41 4.31
C ILE A 33 -15.52 14.61 3.17
N HIS A 34 -16.73 14.09 3.37
CA HIS A 34 -17.48 13.37 2.34
C HIS A 34 -17.69 14.21 1.07
N ASP A 35 -18.12 15.46 1.19
CA ASP A 35 -18.33 16.36 0.06
C ASP A 35 -17.02 16.67 -0.66
N THR A 36 -15.92 16.77 0.09
CA THR A 36 -14.59 16.96 -0.48
C THR A 36 -14.13 15.75 -1.27
N VAL A 37 -14.29 14.55 -0.73
CA VAL A 37 -13.98 13.29 -1.44
C VAL A 37 -14.87 13.14 -2.67
N THR A 38 -16.18 13.37 -2.54
CA THR A 38 -17.17 13.23 -3.62
C THR A 38 -16.87 14.13 -4.81
N ARG A 39 -16.39 15.36 -4.59
CA ARG A 39 -15.99 16.28 -5.68
C ARG A 39 -14.89 15.73 -6.58
N HIS A 40 -14.01 14.87 -6.05
CA HIS A 40 -12.96 14.21 -6.83
C HIS A 40 -13.41 12.86 -7.40
N VAL A 41 -14.20 12.11 -6.65
CA VAL A 41 -14.61 10.73 -7.01
C VAL A 41 -15.71 10.69 -8.06
N ALA A 42 -16.73 11.55 -7.97
CA ALA A 42 -17.87 11.50 -8.89
C ALA A 42 -17.47 11.74 -10.37
N PRO A 43 -16.61 12.73 -10.71
CA PRO A 43 -16.11 12.89 -12.07
C PRO A 43 -15.29 11.68 -12.54
N LEU A 44 -14.46 11.11 -11.67
CA LEU A 44 -13.64 9.93 -11.97
C LEU A 44 -14.53 8.73 -12.34
N MET A 45 -15.54 8.43 -11.50
CA MET A 45 -16.48 7.34 -11.74
C MET A 45 -17.24 7.54 -13.06
N LYS A 46 -17.67 8.77 -13.36
CA LYS A 46 -18.35 9.10 -14.62
C LYS A 46 -17.43 8.91 -15.82
N GLN A 47 -16.21 9.44 -15.77
CA GLN A 47 -15.25 9.40 -16.87
C GLN A 47 -14.90 7.97 -17.28
N PHE A 48 -14.68 7.09 -16.30
CA PHE A 48 -14.27 5.71 -16.55
C PHE A 48 -15.42 4.70 -16.44
N ALA A 49 -16.66 5.18 -16.28
CA ALA A 49 -17.84 4.36 -16.04
C ALA A 49 -17.59 3.27 -14.97
N ILE A 50 -17.01 3.67 -13.85
CA ILE A 50 -16.70 2.79 -12.72
C ILE A 50 -18.01 2.44 -12.01
N PRO A 51 -18.41 1.16 -11.92
CA PRO A 51 -19.68 0.78 -11.30
C PRO A 51 -19.75 1.12 -9.81
N GLY A 52 -18.68 0.84 -9.07
CA GLY A 52 -18.61 1.10 -7.64
C GLY A 52 -17.20 1.33 -7.12
N MET A 53 -17.11 2.18 -6.10
CA MET A 53 -15.86 2.50 -5.41
C MET A 53 -16.07 2.57 -3.90
N ALA A 54 -15.04 2.23 -3.14
CA ALA A 54 -14.95 2.51 -1.71
C ALA A 54 -13.68 3.32 -1.45
N ILE A 55 -13.82 4.45 -0.74
CA ILE A 55 -12.75 5.39 -0.45
C ILE A 55 -12.56 5.49 1.07
N GLY A 56 -11.40 5.05 1.55
CA GLY A 56 -10.98 5.26 2.93
C GLY A 56 -10.06 6.47 3.01
N VAL A 57 -10.27 7.37 3.99
CA VAL A 57 -9.33 8.47 4.29
C VAL A 57 -9.03 8.52 5.78
N VAL A 58 -7.80 8.90 6.12
CA VAL A 58 -7.44 9.31 7.48
C VAL A 58 -7.21 10.82 7.47
N VAL A 59 -7.86 11.54 8.38
CA VAL A 59 -7.69 12.99 8.58
C VAL A 59 -7.40 13.21 10.05
N ASP A 60 -6.24 13.81 10.37
CA ASP A 60 -5.74 14.01 11.74
C ASP A 60 -5.73 12.72 12.58
N GLY A 61 -5.49 11.59 11.92
CA GLY A 61 -5.51 10.26 12.53
C GLY A 61 -6.88 9.61 12.72
N LYS A 62 -7.97 10.27 12.32
CA LYS A 62 -9.34 9.71 12.35
C LYS A 62 -9.70 9.06 11.01
N PRO A 63 -10.18 7.81 10.98
CA PRO A 63 -10.57 7.13 9.75
C PRO A 63 -12.00 7.48 9.33
N TYR A 64 -12.23 7.57 8.02
CA TYR A 64 -13.53 7.73 7.37
C TYR A 64 -13.59 6.82 6.14
N VAL A 65 -14.74 6.22 5.86
CA VAL A 65 -14.97 5.39 4.67
C VAL A 65 -16.22 5.88 3.97
N PHE A 66 -16.14 6.05 2.65
CA PHE A 66 -17.22 6.51 1.80
C PHE A 66 -17.41 5.55 0.62
N ASP A 67 -18.63 5.05 0.48
CA ASP A 67 -19.01 4.06 -0.52
C ASP A 67 -19.83 4.70 -1.64
N TYR A 68 -19.54 4.30 -2.87
CA TYR A 68 -20.15 4.86 -4.07
C TYR A 68 -20.57 3.76 -5.03
N GLY A 69 -21.77 3.91 -5.63
CA GLY A 69 -22.24 3.04 -6.71
C GLY A 69 -22.57 1.62 -6.26
N VAL A 70 -22.30 0.64 -7.14
CA VAL A 70 -22.74 -0.75 -6.99
C VAL A 70 -21.57 -1.74 -7.04
N MET A 71 -21.65 -2.78 -6.22
CA MET A 71 -20.68 -3.88 -6.21
C MET A 71 -20.84 -4.81 -7.42
N SER A 72 -22.01 -4.80 -8.07
CA SER A 72 -22.31 -5.55 -9.29
C SER A 72 -23.43 -4.89 -10.09
N THR A 73 -23.18 -4.60 -11.36
CA THR A 73 -24.16 -4.05 -12.31
C THR A 73 -25.30 -5.02 -12.63
N GLN A 74 -25.09 -6.33 -12.46
CA GLN A 74 -26.12 -7.34 -12.68
C GLN A 74 -27.13 -7.38 -11.54
N THR A 75 -26.65 -7.27 -10.30
CA THR A 75 -27.51 -7.39 -9.10
C THR A 75 -28.00 -6.04 -8.57
N GLY A 76 -27.35 -4.94 -8.95
CA GLY A 76 -27.64 -3.60 -8.45
C GLY A 76 -27.30 -3.41 -6.97
N LYS A 77 -26.66 -4.38 -6.31
CA LYS A 77 -26.29 -4.26 -4.89
C LYS A 77 -25.31 -3.11 -4.67
N PRO A 78 -25.54 -2.24 -3.67
CA PRO A 78 -24.66 -1.11 -3.41
C PRO A 78 -23.29 -1.57 -2.92
N VAL A 79 -22.27 -0.71 -3.11
CA VAL A 79 -21.04 -0.82 -2.33
C VAL A 79 -21.35 -0.46 -0.88
N THR A 80 -20.74 -1.18 0.06
CA THR A 80 -20.90 -0.99 1.51
C THR A 80 -19.55 -1.20 2.21
N GLY A 81 -19.49 -0.91 3.51
CA GLY A 81 -18.31 -1.16 4.34
C GLY A 81 -17.82 -2.62 4.36
N GLU A 82 -18.69 -3.57 3.97
CA GLU A 82 -18.36 -4.99 3.90
C GLU A 82 -17.89 -5.44 2.50
N THR A 83 -18.01 -4.58 1.48
CA THR A 83 -17.68 -4.97 0.09
C THR A 83 -16.20 -5.31 -0.05
N LEU A 84 -15.91 -6.54 -0.48
CA LEU A 84 -14.57 -7.02 -0.77
C LEU A 84 -14.16 -6.67 -2.21
N PHE A 85 -12.99 -6.06 -2.35
CA PHE A 85 -12.35 -5.75 -3.64
C PHE A 85 -11.02 -6.49 -3.77
N GLU A 86 -10.65 -6.84 -5.00
CA GLU A 86 -9.28 -7.29 -5.29
C GLU A 86 -8.35 -6.08 -5.30
N ILE A 87 -7.26 -6.15 -4.52
CA ILE A 87 -6.32 -5.02 -4.40
C ILE A 87 -5.08 -5.20 -5.28
N GLY A 88 -5.00 -6.30 -6.01
CA GLY A 88 -3.90 -6.64 -6.90
C GLY A 88 -2.56 -6.46 -6.20
N SER A 89 -1.65 -5.73 -6.84
CA SER A 89 -0.30 -5.53 -6.31
C SER A 89 -0.18 -4.78 -4.98
N VAL A 90 -1.25 -4.19 -4.43
CA VAL A 90 -1.21 -3.72 -3.03
C VAL A 90 -0.99 -4.90 -2.07
N SER A 91 -1.40 -6.12 -2.43
CA SER A 91 -1.13 -7.36 -1.66
C SER A 91 0.34 -7.52 -1.26
N LYS A 92 1.26 -7.04 -2.11
CA LYS A 92 2.71 -7.15 -1.88
C LYS A 92 3.16 -6.46 -0.60
N THR A 93 2.47 -5.41 -0.16
CA THR A 93 2.83 -4.68 1.08
C THR A 93 2.55 -5.51 2.32
N LEU A 94 1.51 -6.36 2.27
CA LEU A 94 1.22 -7.34 3.32
C LEU A 94 2.23 -8.50 3.29
N THR A 95 2.62 -8.98 2.10
CA THR A 95 3.72 -9.95 1.94
C THR A 95 5.05 -9.41 2.50
N ALA A 96 5.38 -8.15 2.21
CA ALA A 96 6.55 -7.47 2.76
C ALA A 96 6.47 -7.36 4.29
N THR A 97 5.28 -7.08 4.84
CA THR A 97 5.05 -7.02 6.29
C THR A 97 5.27 -8.40 6.93
N LEU A 98 4.80 -9.49 6.29
CA LEU A 98 5.06 -10.85 6.76
C LEU A 98 6.56 -11.17 6.78
N ALA A 99 7.28 -10.84 5.70
CA ALA A 99 8.72 -11.04 5.60
C ALA A 99 9.50 -10.23 6.64
N ALA A 100 9.14 -8.95 6.83
CA ALA A 100 9.72 -8.11 7.86
C ALA A 100 9.43 -8.66 9.27
N ASN A 101 8.22 -9.18 9.51
CA ASN A 101 7.87 -9.79 10.79
C ASN A 101 8.65 -11.09 11.02
N ALA A 102 8.89 -11.89 9.98
CA ALA A 102 9.75 -13.07 10.03
C ALA A 102 11.24 -12.69 10.26
N GLN A 103 11.66 -11.51 9.82
CA GLN A 103 12.98 -11.00 10.19
C GLN A 103 13.04 -10.60 11.67
N GLU A 104 12.02 -9.89 12.16
CA GLU A 104 11.97 -9.45 13.56
C GLU A 104 11.89 -10.61 14.58
N GLY A 105 11.46 -11.81 14.16
CA GLY A 105 11.51 -13.01 14.98
C GLY A 105 12.76 -13.87 14.80
N GLY A 106 13.68 -13.48 13.91
CA GLY A 106 14.88 -14.24 13.61
C GLY A 106 14.65 -15.50 12.76
N GLU A 107 13.46 -15.66 12.15
CA GLU A 107 13.18 -16.78 11.25
C GLU A 107 13.90 -16.62 9.90
N LEU A 108 14.17 -15.39 9.48
CA LEU A 108 14.97 -15.07 8.28
C LEU A 108 15.80 -13.79 8.44
N SER A 109 16.72 -13.54 7.52
CA SER A 109 17.30 -12.22 7.24
C SER A 109 16.99 -11.81 5.80
N LEU A 110 16.65 -10.54 5.57
CA LEU A 110 16.50 -10.01 4.21
C LEU A 110 17.81 -10.08 3.41
N SER A 111 18.96 -10.14 4.07
CA SER A 111 20.25 -10.38 3.41
C SER A 111 20.52 -11.84 3.06
N ASP A 112 19.67 -12.77 3.51
CA ASP A 112 19.86 -14.18 3.19
C ASP A 112 19.69 -14.44 1.68
N PRO A 113 20.53 -15.30 1.09
CA PRO A 113 20.36 -15.74 -0.28
C PRO A 113 19.21 -16.76 -0.40
N ALA A 114 18.48 -16.76 -1.51
CA ALA A 114 17.37 -17.68 -1.76
C ALA A 114 17.77 -19.16 -1.63
N GLY A 115 19.01 -19.52 -1.99
CA GLY A 115 19.57 -20.87 -1.87
C GLY A 115 19.68 -21.38 -0.43
N LYS A 116 19.62 -20.50 0.58
CA LYS A 116 19.52 -20.90 1.99
C LYS A 116 18.23 -21.67 2.26
N TYR A 117 17.14 -21.23 1.65
CA TYR A 117 15.80 -21.80 1.81
C TYR A 117 15.42 -22.80 0.71
N LEU A 118 16.18 -22.79 -0.39
CA LEU A 118 16.05 -23.71 -1.53
C LEU A 118 17.39 -24.40 -1.80
N PRO A 119 17.72 -25.47 -1.07
CA PRO A 119 19.02 -26.15 -1.19
C PRO A 119 19.36 -26.59 -2.63
N ALA A 120 18.35 -26.99 -3.42
CA ALA A 120 18.53 -27.37 -4.82
C ALA A 120 19.05 -26.24 -5.73
N LEU A 121 18.95 -24.98 -5.29
CA LEU A 121 19.41 -23.81 -6.03
C LEU A 121 20.73 -23.23 -5.48
N GLN A 122 21.36 -23.87 -4.49
CA GLN A 122 22.66 -23.41 -3.99
C GLN A 122 23.70 -23.39 -5.11
N GLY A 123 24.46 -22.28 -5.19
CA GLY A 123 25.43 -22.04 -6.26
C GLY A 123 24.83 -21.72 -7.64
N LYS A 124 23.50 -21.70 -7.78
CA LYS A 124 22.81 -21.30 -9.01
C LYS A 124 22.57 -19.78 -9.04
N PRO A 125 22.36 -19.17 -10.23
CA PRO A 125 22.11 -17.73 -10.34
C PRO A 125 20.95 -17.22 -9.49
N PHE A 126 19.82 -17.95 -9.43
CA PHE A 126 18.73 -17.57 -8.53
C PHE A 126 19.09 -17.77 -7.05
N GLY A 127 19.88 -18.80 -6.74
CA GLY A 127 20.24 -19.14 -5.37
C GLY A 127 21.06 -18.07 -4.65
N VAL A 128 21.74 -17.17 -5.37
CA VAL A 128 22.50 -16.06 -4.77
C VAL A 128 21.68 -14.77 -4.63
N VAL A 129 20.48 -14.70 -5.20
CA VAL A 129 19.59 -13.53 -5.07
C VAL A 129 19.13 -13.44 -3.61
N THR A 130 19.28 -12.26 -3.00
CA THR A 130 18.85 -12.07 -1.60
C THR A 130 17.34 -11.85 -1.49
N LEU A 131 16.77 -12.13 -0.31
CA LEU A 131 15.37 -11.81 -0.02
C LEU A 131 15.09 -10.30 -0.19
N LEU A 132 16.05 -9.44 0.12
CA LEU A 132 15.98 -8.01 -0.13
C LEU A 132 15.85 -7.69 -1.62
N ASN A 133 16.62 -8.35 -2.48
CA ASN A 133 16.50 -8.16 -3.93
C ASN A 133 15.11 -8.55 -4.44
N LEU A 134 14.53 -9.62 -3.89
CA LEU A 134 13.17 -10.05 -4.22
C LEU A 134 12.11 -9.01 -3.80
N GLY A 135 12.24 -8.46 -2.59
CA GLY A 135 11.34 -7.45 -2.04
C GLY A 135 11.52 -6.03 -2.57
N THR A 136 12.60 -5.76 -3.32
CA THR A 136 12.90 -4.45 -3.94
C THR A 136 12.83 -4.48 -5.46
N HIS A 137 12.39 -5.59 -6.05
CA HIS A 137 12.35 -5.79 -7.50
C HIS A 137 13.73 -5.67 -8.18
N THR A 138 14.81 -6.00 -7.47
CA THR A 138 16.19 -5.96 -7.99
C THR A 138 16.86 -7.34 -8.13
N PRO A 139 16.16 -8.46 -8.47
CA PRO A 139 16.80 -9.78 -8.52
C PRO A 139 17.80 -9.93 -9.68
N GLY A 140 17.78 -9.04 -10.68
CA GLY A 140 18.63 -9.16 -11.87
C GLY A 140 17.85 -9.37 -13.18
N GLY A 141 16.58 -8.93 -13.25
CA GLY A 141 15.75 -9.03 -14.45
C GLY A 141 14.85 -10.26 -14.46
N MET A 142 13.73 -10.18 -13.74
CA MET A 142 12.65 -11.17 -13.81
C MET A 142 11.46 -10.62 -14.59
N PRO A 143 10.69 -11.48 -15.28
CA PRO A 143 9.50 -11.04 -15.98
C PRO A 143 8.44 -10.52 -15.00
N LEU A 144 7.53 -9.69 -15.51
CA LEU A 144 6.45 -9.13 -14.71
C LEU A 144 5.53 -10.23 -14.16
N GLN A 145 5.17 -11.20 -14.99
CA GLN A 145 4.31 -12.33 -14.62
C GLN A 145 5.10 -13.63 -14.57
N VAL A 146 4.62 -14.57 -13.75
CA VAL A 146 5.05 -15.96 -13.83
C VAL A 146 4.57 -16.51 -15.18
N PRO A 147 5.44 -17.12 -16.00
CA PRO A 147 5.02 -17.74 -17.26
C PRO A 147 3.91 -18.78 -17.08
N ASP A 148 2.91 -18.79 -17.97
CA ASP A 148 1.74 -19.70 -17.91
C ASP A 148 2.09 -21.19 -17.98
N SER A 149 3.29 -21.51 -18.46
CA SER A 149 3.81 -22.88 -18.48
C SER A 149 4.21 -23.40 -17.09
N ILE A 150 4.29 -22.54 -16.08
CA ILE A 150 4.66 -22.90 -14.71
C ILE A 150 3.39 -23.11 -13.89
N ARG A 151 3.06 -24.36 -13.60
CA ARG A 151 1.76 -24.73 -13.01
C ARG A 151 1.87 -25.26 -11.58
N ASP A 152 3.04 -25.77 -11.21
CA ASP A 152 3.30 -26.35 -9.90
C ASP A 152 4.72 -26.01 -9.39
N ASP A 153 5.00 -26.42 -8.14
CA ASP A 153 6.29 -26.17 -7.50
C ASP A 153 7.46 -26.81 -8.25
N ALA A 154 7.25 -27.94 -8.94
CA ALA A 154 8.30 -28.61 -9.70
C ALA A 154 8.66 -27.82 -10.97
N ASP A 155 7.66 -27.28 -11.67
CA ASP A 155 7.85 -26.33 -12.76
C ASP A 155 8.59 -25.07 -12.27
N LEU A 156 8.17 -24.54 -11.11
CA LEU A 156 8.77 -23.33 -10.54
C LEU A 156 10.25 -23.57 -10.23
N MET A 157 10.60 -24.70 -9.61
CA MET A 157 11.99 -25.04 -9.32
C MET A 157 12.83 -25.23 -10.59
N ARG A 158 12.29 -25.89 -11.63
CA ARG A 158 12.96 -25.99 -12.94
C ARG A 158 13.17 -24.62 -13.57
N TYR A 159 12.16 -23.75 -13.51
CA TYR A 159 12.24 -22.38 -14.02
C TYR A 159 13.33 -21.58 -13.31
N LEU A 160 13.40 -21.65 -11.98
CA LEU A 160 14.40 -20.93 -11.19
C LEU A 160 15.83 -21.48 -11.39
N ASP A 161 15.99 -22.80 -11.57
CA ASP A 161 17.30 -23.40 -11.89
C ASP A 161 17.81 -22.99 -13.29
N ALA A 162 16.88 -22.92 -14.26
CA ALA A 162 17.18 -22.51 -15.62
C ALA A 162 17.34 -20.98 -15.79
N TRP A 163 16.79 -20.18 -14.87
CA TRP A 163 16.82 -18.72 -14.96
C TRP A 163 18.25 -18.18 -15.01
N ARG A 164 18.47 -17.20 -15.88
CA ARG A 164 19.72 -16.45 -16.00
C ARG A 164 19.42 -14.97 -15.85
N PRO A 165 20.12 -14.25 -14.96
CA PRO A 165 19.92 -12.82 -14.80
C PRO A 165 20.35 -12.07 -16.06
N ALA A 166 19.56 -11.07 -16.44
CA ALA A 166 19.95 -10.08 -17.45
C ALA A 166 20.88 -9.00 -16.86
N TYR A 167 20.85 -8.82 -15.54
CA TYR A 167 21.61 -7.81 -14.80
C TYR A 167 22.13 -8.38 -13.49
N ALA A 168 23.22 -7.83 -12.96
CA ALA A 168 23.65 -8.17 -11.60
C ALA A 168 22.53 -7.82 -10.59
N PRO A 169 22.27 -8.68 -9.57
CA PRO A 169 21.35 -8.35 -8.49
C PRO A 169 21.67 -6.98 -7.86
N GLY A 170 20.64 -6.22 -7.47
CA GLY A 170 20.79 -4.87 -6.91
C GLY A 170 20.98 -3.74 -7.92
N THR A 171 21.28 -4.01 -9.19
CA THR A 171 21.66 -2.94 -10.15
C THR A 171 20.52 -2.39 -11.01
N ARG A 172 19.44 -3.15 -11.16
CA ARG A 172 18.27 -2.79 -11.99
C ARG A 172 16.99 -3.18 -11.28
N ARG A 173 16.04 -2.23 -11.18
CA ARG A 173 14.67 -2.47 -10.75
C ARG A 173 13.84 -2.95 -11.93
N THR A 174 13.32 -4.17 -11.86
CA THR A 174 12.36 -4.75 -12.79
C THR A 174 11.13 -5.22 -12.02
N TYR A 175 10.02 -4.49 -12.13
CA TYR A 175 8.81 -4.83 -11.39
C TYR A 175 8.31 -6.23 -11.76
N SER A 176 8.20 -7.10 -10.76
CA SER A 176 8.01 -8.54 -11.00
C SER A 176 7.16 -9.18 -9.92
N ASN A 177 6.09 -9.87 -10.35
CA ASN A 177 5.31 -10.76 -9.51
C ASN A 177 6.10 -12.03 -9.15
N VAL A 178 7.04 -12.47 -10.00
CA VAL A 178 7.94 -13.58 -9.69
C VAL A 178 8.80 -13.23 -8.48
N ALA A 179 9.44 -12.06 -8.50
CA ALA A 179 10.37 -11.65 -7.44
C ALA A 179 9.69 -11.64 -6.05
N ILE A 180 8.64 -10.85 -5.90
CA ILE A 180 7.88 -10.76 -4.63
C ILE A 180 7.07 -12.01 -4.31
N GLY A 181 6.59 -12.74 -5.32
CA GLY A 181 5.99 -14.07 -5.15
C GLY A 181 6.98 -15.02 -4.45
N MET A 182 8.23 -15.02 -4.91
CA MET A 182 9.30 -15.79 -4.28
C MET A 182 9.65 -15.28 -2.89
N LEU A 183 9.64 -13.96 -2.61
CA LEU A 183 9.82 -13.48 -1.24
C LEU A 183 8.77 -14.09 -0.29
N GLY A 184 7.49 -14.09 -0.68
CA GLY A 184 6.42 -14.68 0.12
C GLY A 184 6.59 -16.20 0.30
N PHE A 185 6.91 -16.91 -0.78
CA PHE A 185 7.15 -18.36 -0.75
C PHE A 185 8.34 -18.74 0.16
N LEU A 186 9.45 -18.00 0.08
CA LEU A 186 10.63 -18.23 0.93
C LEU A 186 10.38 -17.83 2.39
N THR A 187 9.60 -16.77 2.62
CA THR A 187 9.17 -16.38 3.97
C THR A 187 8.34 -17.49 4.62
N ALA A 188 7.38 -18.06 3.88
CA ALA A 188 6.57 -19.18 4.34
C ALA A 188 7.44 -20.42 4.67
N LYS A 189 8.42 -20.74 3.82
CA LYS A 189 9.41 -21.80 4.10
C LYS A 189 10.22 -21.52 5.37
N ALA A 190 10.69 -20.29 5.58
CA ALA A 190 11.46 -19.90 6.75
C ALA A 190 10.63 -20.00 8.05
N MET A 191 9.33 -19.73 7.96
CA MET A 191 8.39 -19.83 9.08
C MET A 191 7.77 -21.23 9.26
N HIS A 192 8.15 -22.19 8.39
CA HIS A 192 7.66 -23.58 8.39
C HIS A 192 6.13 -23.71 8.35
N GLU A 193 5.47 -22.88 7.55
CA GLU A 193 4.01 -22.82 7.46
C GLU A 193 3.55 -22.47 6.05
N ASP A 194 2.31 -22.79 5.70
CA ASP A 194 1.70 -22.35 4.44
C ASP A 194 1.54 -20.81 4.40
N PHE A 195 1.73 -20.21 3.22
CA PHE A 195 1.65 -18.76 3.05
C PHE A 195 0.24 -18.23 3.36
N THR A 196 -0.82 -18.89 2.85
CA THR A 196 -2.20 -18.47 3.11
C THR A 196 -2.51 -18.57 4.61
N VAL A 197 -2.08 -19.64 5.27
CA VAL A 197 -2.23 -19.81 6.73
C VAL A 197 -1.54 -18.69 7.50
N LEU A 198 -0.29 -18.35 7.16
CA LEU A 198 0.43 -17.24 7.80
C LEU A 198 -0.28 -15.91 7.64
N MET A 199 -0.86 -15.65 6.47
CA MET A 199 -1.59 -14.42 6.20
C MET A 199 -2.91 -14.38 6.97
N GLU A 200 -3.75 -15.40 6.84
CA GLU A 200 -5.12 -15.40 7.37
C GLU A 200 -5.22 -15.71 8.86
N GLN A 201 -4.31 -16.52 9.41
CA GLN A 201 -4.36 -16.94 10.82
C GLN A 201 -3.36 -16.19 11.71
N ARG A 202 -2.37 -15.50 11.12
CA ARG A 202 -1.39 -14.73 11.91
C ARG A 202 -1.40 -13.24 11.56
N LEU A 203 -1.08 -12.88 10.31
CA LEU A 203 -0.86 -11.48 9.97
C LEU A 203 -2.15 -10.64 10.01
N PHE A 204 -3.22 -11.05 9.32
CA PHE A 204 -4.47 -10.28 9.28
C PHE A 204 -5.10 -10.14 10.67
N PRO A 205 -5.22 -11.20 11.50
CA PRO A 205 -5.71 -11.05 12.87
C PRO A 205 -4.83 -10.14 13.74
N ALA A 206 -3.50 -10.22 13.61
CA ALA A 206 -2.59 -9.36 14.38
C ALA A 206 -2.67 -7.87 13.97
N LEU A 207 -3.13 -7.58 12.76
CA LEU A 207 -3.46 -6.23 12.29
C LEU A 207 -4.91 -5.84 12.60
N GLY A 208 -5.75 -6.76 13.09
CA GLY A 208 -7.19 -6.58 13.27
C GLY A 208 -7.96 -6.41 11.95
N MET A 209 -7.44 -6.96 10.85
CA MET A 209 -8.08 -6.98 9.54
C MET A 209 -8.99 -8.21 9.44
N THR A 210 -10.27 -8.04 9.77
CA THR A 210 -11.24 -9.15 9.94
C THR A 210 -12.05 -9.47 8.69
N HIS A 211 -11.96 -8.63 7.66
CA HIS A 211 -12.58 -8.77 6.35
C HIS A 211 -11.51 -8.71 5.25
N THR A 212 -10.41 -9.42 5.48
CA THR A 212 -9.27 -9.52 4.57
C THR A 212 -8.89 -10.99 4.38
N TYR A 213 -8.78 -11.40 3.12
CA TYR A 213 -8.67 -12.81 2.76
C TYR A 213 -7.68 -13.01 1.62
N ILE A 214 -6.93 -14.10 1.69
CA ILE A 214 -6.33 -14.71 0.50
C ILE A 214 -7.35 -15.64 -0.15
N ASP A 215 -8.19 -16.34 0.60
CA ASP A 215 -9.25 -17.18 0.07
C ASP A 215 -10.59 -16.76 0.66
N VAL A 216 -11.38 -15.99 -0.12
CA VAL A 216 -12.69 -15.48 0.32
C VAL A 216 -13.59 -16.66 0.68
N PRO A 217 -13.97 -16.80 1.97
CA PRO A 217 -14.73 -17.95 2.43
C PRO A 217 -16.16 -17.92 1.88
N ALA A 218 -16.79 -19.09 1.80
CA ALA A 218 -18.15 -19.23 1.26
C ALA A 218 -19.16 -18.26 1.92
N ALA A 219 -19.05 -18.04 3.24
CA ALA A 219 -19.89 -17.14 4.01
C ALA A 219 -19.71 -15.64 3.66
N ARG A 220 -18.67 -15.28 2.91
CA ARG A 220 -18.34 -13.90 2.48
C ARG A 220 -18.37 -13.73 0.97
N GLN A 221 -18.75 -14.75 0.20
CA GLN A 221 -18.86 -14.65 -1.26
C GLN A 221 -19.93 -13.64 -1.69
N ALA A 222 -20.94 -13.40 -0.85
CA ALA A 222 -21.97 -12.39 -1.10
C ALA A 222 -21.44 -10.95 -1.03
N ASP A 223 -20.31 -10.75 -0.34
CA ASP A 223 -19.67 -9.45 -0.12
C ASP A 223 -18.60 -9.16 -1.19
N TYR A 224 -18.19 -10.18 -1.95
CA TYR A 224 -17.21 -10.05 -3.02
C TYR A 224 -17.79 -9.28 -4.21
N ALA A 225 -17.29 -8.08 -4.48
CA ALA A 225 -17.66 -7.32 -5.66
C ALA A 225 -17.39 -8.10 -6.95
N GLN A 226 -18.16 -7.78 -8.00
CA GLN A 226 -17.87 -8.20 -9.36
C GLN A 226 -16.93 -7.17 -9.98
N GLY A 227 -15.75 -7.60 -10.44
CA GLY A 227 -14.84 -6.73 -11.18
C GLY A 227 -15.27 -6.59 -12.64
N TYR A 228 -14.87 -5.49 -13.27
CA TYR A 228 -15.15 -5.20 -14.67
C TYR A 228 -13.88 -4.80 -15.42
N THR A 229 -13.65 -5.47 -16.54
CA THR A 229 -12.60 -5.13 -17.52
C THR A 229 -12.82 -3.72 -18.12
N GLN A 230 -11.83 -3.21 -18.84
CA GLN A 230 -11.96 -1.91 -19.52
C GLN A 230 -13.11 -1.88 -20.54
N ASP A 231 -13.43 -3.01 -21.18
CA ASP A 231 -14.57 -3.18 -22.09
C ASP A 231 -15.88 -3.54 -21.37
N GLY A 232 -15.90 -3.56 -20.03
CA GLY A 232 -17.11 -3.74 -19.23
C GLY A 232 -17.55 -5.19 -19.04
N LYS A 233 -16.73 -6.18 -19.41
CA LYS A 233 -17.02 -7.59 -19.13
C LYS A 233 -16.75 -7.93 -17.66
N PRO A 234 -17.65 -8.69 -17.00
CA PRO A 234 -17.43 -9.13 -15.63
C PRO A 234 -16.24 -10.09 -15.56
N ILE A 235 -15.34 -9.85 -14.62
CA ILE A 235 -14.19 -10.71 -14.33
C ILE A 235 -13.82 -10.68 -12.85
N ARG A 236 -13.32 -11.79 -12.34
CA ARG A 236 -12.58 -11.88 -11.08
C ARG A 236 -11.23 -12.56 -11.37
N MET A 237 -10.27 -12.33 -10.49
CA MET A 237 -8.97 -12.98 -10.55
C MET A 237 -9.08 -14.51 -10.61
N THR A 238 -8.22 -15.13 -11.41
CA THR A 238 -7.90 -16.56 -11.36
C THR A 238 -6.50 -16.74 -10.78
N GLY A 239 -6.33 -17.66 -9.84
CA GLY A 239 -5.02 -17.92 -9.22
C GLY A 239 -4.07 -18.66 -10.18
N GLY A 240 -2.92 -18.06 -10.48
CA GLY A 240 -1.78 -18.71 -11.14
C GLY A 240 -0.63 -18.96 -10.15
N MET A 241 0.48 -19.58 -10.56
CA MET A 241 1.61 -19.80 -9.66
C MET A 241 2.05 -18.49 -8.94
N LEU A 242 2.31 -18.56 -7.63
CA LEU A 242 2.66 -17.42 -6.76
C LEU A 242 1.63 -16.27 -6.71
N TRP A 243 0.36 -16.54 -6.99
CA TRP A 243 -0.67 -15.50 -6.96
C TRP A 243 -0.92 -14.93 -5.57
N GLN A 244 -0.92 -15.78 -4.53
CA GLN A 244 -1.25 -15.38 -3.15
C GLN A 244 -0.32 -14.26 -2.65
N PRO A 245 1.03 -14.39 -2.74
CA PRO A 245 1.92 -13.36 -2.23
C PRO A 245 2.06 -12.14 -3.15
N ALA A 246 1.73 -12.28 -4.43
CA ALA A 246 1.95 -11.21 -5.41
C ALA A 246 0.71 -10.30 -5.59
N TYR A 247 -0.49 -10.86 -5.64
CA TYR A 247 -1.70 -10.09 -5.98
C TYR A 247 -3.00 -10.68 -5.43
N GLY A 248 -2.92 -11.60 -4.48
CA GLY A 248 -4.05 -12.43 -4.05
C GLY A 248 -5.00 -11.84 -3.00
N VAL A 249 -4.72 -10.68 -2.42
CA VAL A 249 -5.54 -10.17 -1.31
C VAL A 249 -6.87 -9.60 -1.80
N ARG A 250 -7.96 -10.01 -1.14
CA ARG A 250 -9.26 -9.33 -1.18
C ARG A 250 -9.53 -8.73 0.19
N THR A 251 -10.00 -7.48 0.22
CA THR A 251 -10.23 -6.73 1.47
C THR A 251 -11.29 -5.67 1.29
N THR A 252 -11.76 -5.10 2.39
CA THR A 252 -12.64 -3.92 2.41
C THR A 252 -11.80 -2.63 2.48
N ALA A 253 -12.42 -1.48 2.20
CA ALA A 253 -11.75 -0.20 2.39
C ALA A 253 -11.41 0.05 3.88
N ALA A 254 -12.26 -0.42 4.81
CA ALA A 254 -12.05 -0.24 6.25
C ALA A 254 -10.82 -1.02 6.75
N ASP A 255 -10.69 -2.30 6.37
CA ASP A 255 -9.54 -3.13 6.77
C ASP A 255 -8.23 -2.60 6.17
N LEU A 256 -8.24 -2.23 4.88
CA LEU A 256 -7.05 -1.69 4.24
C LEU A 256 -6.66 -0.32 4.83
N LEU A 257 -7.64 0.52 5.21
CA LEU A 257 -7.38 1.77 5.92
C LEU A 257 -6.80 1.51 7.31
N ARG A 258 -7.28 0.48 8.02
CA ARG A 258 -6.72 0.04 9.30
C ARG A 258 -5.26 -0.40 9.17
N PHE A 259 -4.91 -1.14 8.11
CA PHE A 259 -3.52 -1.49 7.81
C PHE A 259 -2.66 -0.23 7.58
N VAL A 260 -3.18 0.76 6.87
CA VAL A 260 -2.48 2.04 6.66
C VAL A 260 -2.32 2.83 7.96
N GLN A 261 -3.33 2.83 8.84
CA GLN A 261 -3.21 3.37 10.19
C GLN A 261 -2.11 2.67 11.01
N ALA A 262 -1.98 1.34 10.88
CA ALA A 262 -0.91 0.57 11.54
C ALA A 262 0.48 0.96 11.03
N ASN A 263 0.63 1.17 9.71
CA ASN A 263 1.88 1.68 9.12
C ASN A 263 2.26 3.07 9.67
N MET A 264 1.29 3.87 10.11
CA MET A 264 1.53 5.18 10.73
C MET A 264 1.60 5.13 12.27
N GLY A 265 1.54 3.95 12.90
CA GLY A 265 1.53 3.79 14.36
C GLY A 265 0.27 4.36 15.02
N LEU A 266 -0.86 4.41 14.31
CA LEU A 266 -2.12 4.99 14.79
C LEU A 266 -3.08 3.99 15.41
N VAL A 267 -2.78 2.70 15.30
CA VAL A 267 -3.50 1.62 15.96
C VAL A 267 -2.51 0.78 16.75
N GLU A 268 -2.96 0.23 17.86
CA GLU A 268 -2.13 -0.65 18.67
C GLU A 268 -1.85 -1.96 17.92
N THR A 269 -0.57 -2.33 17.87
CA THR A 269 -0.09 -3.62 17.39
C THR A 269 0.94 -4.15 18.39
N SER A 270 1.28 -5.44 18.30
CA SER A 270 2.38 -5.97 19.13
C SER A 270 3.70 -5.24 18.82
N PRO A 271 4.63 -5.07 19.78
CA PRO A 271 5.90 -4.39 19.51
C PRO A 271 6.72 -5.01 18.38
N ARG A 272 6.64 -6.34 18.19
CA ARG A 272 7.27 -7.05 17.07
C ARG A 272 6.66 -6.63 15.73
N LEU A 273 5.33 -6.64 15.63
CA LEU A 273 4.63 -6.26 14.41
C LEU A 273 4.81 -4.77 14.08
N GLN A 274 4.82 -3.89 15.09
CA GLN A 274 5.07 -2.47 14.88
C GLN A 274 6.46 -2.22 14.25
N ARG A 275 7.51 -2.87 14.78
CA ARG A 275 8.86 -2.81 14.17
C ARG A 275 8.89 -3.40 12.77
N ALA A 276 8.14 -4.47 12.52
CA ALA A 276 8.03 -5.06 11.18
C ALA A 276 7.42 -4.07 10.18
N LEU A 277 6.32 -3.39 10.55
CA LEU A 277 5.67 -2.36 9.75
C LEU A 277 6.64 -1.21 9.44
N GLU A 278 7.29 -0.64 10.47
CA GLU A 278 8.27 0.44 10.31
C GLU A 278 9.44 0.00 9.40
N ARG A 279 9.93 -1.22 9.56
CA ARG A 279 11.01 -1.76 8.73
C ARG A 279 10.63 -1.83 7.25
N THR A 280 9.35 -1.99 6.91
CA THR A 280 8.92 -1.95 5.49
C THR A 280 9.12 -0.59 4.83
N HIS A 281 9.35 0.48 5.60
CA HIS A 281 9.63 1.85 5.11
C HIS A 281 11.12 2.19 5.08
N THR A 282 11.99 1.19 5.28
CA THR A 282 13.44 1.36 5.08
C THR A 282 13.70 1.53 3.58
N GLY A 283 14.31 2.65 3.18
CA GLY A 283 14.61 2.94 1.79
C GLY A 283 15.93 2.32 1.35
N TYR A 284 15.89 1.42 0.37
CA TYR A 284 17.06 0.63 -0.06
C TYR A 284 17.66 1.11 -1.38
N PHE A 285 16.84 1.55 -2.33
CA PHE A 285 17.32 1.96 -3.67
C PHE A 285 16.68 3.25 -4.14
N ARG A 286 17.43 4.08 -4.87
CA ARG A 286 16.85 5.09 -5.77
C ARG A 286 16.59 4.45 -7.13
N ALA A 287 15.35 4.53 -7.63
CA ALA A 287 14.98 3.99 -8.93
C ALA A 287 14.01 4.94 -9.65
N GLY A 288 14.54 5.78 -10.54
CA GLY A 288 13.76 6.87 -11.13
C GLY A 288 13.45 7.96 -10.09
N PRO A 289 12.20 8.45 -9.99
CA PRO A 289 11.86 9.60 -9.14
C PRO A 289 11.53 9.22 -7.67
N PHE A 290 11.60 7.95 -7.28
CA PHE A 290 11.28 7.50 -5.92
C PHE A 290 12.40 6.71 -5.26
N THR A 291 12.26 6.52 -3.95
CA THR A 291 13.01 5.52 -3.18
C THR A 291 12.18 4.25 -3.07
N GLN A 292 12.78 3.11 -3.41
CA GLN A 292 12.21 1.78 -3.24
C GLN A 292 12.52 1.30 -1.83
N ASP A 293 11.46 0.99 -1.09
CA ASP A 293 11.55 0.36 0.23
C ASP A 293 11.36 -1.15 0.11
N LEU A 294 10.95 -1.84 1.18
CA LEU A 294 10.43 -3.20 1.05
C LEU A 294 9.00 -3.12 0.49
N ILE A 295 8.92 -3.19 -0.85
CA ILE A 295 7.72 -3.03 -1.68
C ILE A 295 7.09 -1.64 -1.70
N TRP A 296 6.99 -0.93 -0.56
CA TRP A 296 6.53 0.45 -0.57
C TRP A 296 7.42 1.33 -1.45
N GLU A 297 6.82 2.35 -2.06
CA GLU A 297 7.49 3.35 -2.89
C GLU A 297 7.28 4.71 -2.23
N GLN A 298 8.38 5.42 -1.94
CA GLN A 298 8.30 6.67 -1.17
C GLN A 298 8.93 7.88 -1.87
N TYR A 299 8.40 9.05 -1.53
CA TYR A 299 8.82 10.36 -2.00
C TYR A 299 8.95 11.32 -0.81
N PRO A 300 9.93 12.25 -0.80
CA PRO A 300 9.96 13.32 0.19
C PRO A 300 8.64 14.13 0.17
N TYR A 301 8.09 14.47 1.33
CA TYR A 301 6.87 15.29 1.44
C TYR A 301 7.21 16.70 1.97
N PRO A 302 6.65 17.79 1.39
CA PRO A 302 5.64 17.81 0.32
C PRO A 302 6.21 17.36 -1.03
N VAL A 303 5.39 16.66 -1.81
CA VAL A 303 5.74 16.13 -3.13
C VAL A 303 4.88 16.79 -4.19
N ALA A 304 5.47 17.18 -5.32
CA ALA A 304 4.70 17.72 -6.43
C ALA A 304 4.02 16.58 -7.22
N LEU A 305 2.78 16.81 -7.68
CA LEU A 305 2.04 15.84 -8.49
C LEU A 305 2.83 15.30 -9.71
N PRO A 306 3.58 16.11 -10.48
CA PRO A 306 4.39 15.58 -11.58
C PRO A 306 5.42 14.51 -11.15
N THR A 307 5.99 14.63 -9.95
CA THR A 307 6.93 13.64 -9.41
C THR A 307 6.24 12.32 -9.09
N LEU A 308 5.04 12.38 -8.48
CA LEU A 308 4.23 11.19 -8.21
C LEU A 308 3.81 10.49 -9.50
N LEU A 309 3.37 11.27 -10.50
CA LEU A 309 2.99 10.75 -11.81
C LEU A 309 4.17 10.07 -12.49
N ALA A 310 5.34 10.71 -12.55
CA ALA A 310 6.55 10.16 -13.13
C ALA A 310 6.93 8.79 -12.53
N GLY A 311 6.75 8.64 -11.21
CA GLY A 311 7.05 7.39 -10.51
C GLY A 311 6.03 6.28 -10.69
N ASN A 312 4.80 6.61 -11.13
CA ASN A 312 3.69 5.69 -11.29
C ASN A 312 3.30 5.48 -12.77
N THR A 313 4.22 5.78 -13.69
CA THR A 313 4.00 5.61 -15.14
C THR A 313 4.15 4.16 -15.59
N PRO A 314 3.56 3.77 -16.75
CA PRO A 314 3.78 2.44 -17.33
C PRO A 314 5.26 2.04 -17.54
N PRO A 315 6.17 2.94 -17.97
CA PRO A 315 7.60 2.61 -18.03
C PRO A 315 8.21 2.16 -16.70
N MET A 316 7.78 2.71 -15.55
CA MET A 316 8.27 2.24 -14.24
C MET A 316 7.79 0.83 -13.89
N LEU A 317 6.74 0.35 -14.56
CA LEU A 317 6.21 -1.00 -14.43
C LEU A 317 6.89 -1.98 -15.41
N HIS A 318 7.21 -1.54 -16.63
CA HIS A 318 7.65 -2.43 -17.72
C HIS A 318 9.15 -2.41 -18.01
N ASN A 319 9.84 -1.31 -17.71
CA ASN A 319 11.25 -1.16 -18.06
C ASN A 319 12.16 -1.58 -16.91
N ALA A 320 13.38 -1.99 -17.27
CA ALA A 320 14.47 -2.19 -16.32
C ALA A 320 15.11 -0.84 -15.94
N THR A 321 14.60 -0.22 -14.89
CA THR A 321 15.11 1.08 -14.39
C THR A 321 16.43 0.89 -13.63
N PRO A 322 17.49 1.68 -13.89
CA PRO A 322 18.68 1.70 -13.03
C PRO A 322 18.29 1.87 -11.56
N ALA A 323 18.85 1.03 -10.69
CA ALA A 323 18.66 1.12 -9.25
C ALA A 323 20.01 1.42 -8.61
N THR A 324 20.08 2.50 -7.83
CA THR A 324 21.27 2.86 -7.05
C THR A 324 21.02 2.51 -5.60
N GLU A 325 21.82 1.62 -5.04
CA GLU A 325 21.74 1.22 -3.64
C GLU A 325 22.05 2.41 -2.72
N LEU A 326 21.37 2.45 -1.58
CA LEU A 326 21.55 3.44 -0.53
C LEU A 326 22.37 2.79 0.59
N GLU A 327 23.60 3.26 0.78
CA GLU A 327 24.52 2.77 1.81
C GLU A 327 24.91 3.90 2.78
N PRO A 328 24.46 3.86 4.06
CA PRO A 328 23.51 2.89 4.63
C PRO A 328 22.09 3.06 4.06
N PRO A 329 21.22 2.03 4.18
CA PRO A 329 19.80 2.18 3.87
C PRO A 329 19.17 3.35 4.63
N LEU A 330 18.25 4.06 3.98
CA LEU A 330 17.53 5.17 4.61
C LEU A 330 16.59 4.62 5.68
N ALA A 331 16.78 5.07 6.92
CA ALA A 331 15.87 4.75 8.01
C ALA A 331 14.44 5.22 7.68
N PRO A 332 13.41 4.56 8.23
CA PRO A 332 12.01 5.00 8.11
C PRO A 332 11.86 6.47 8.49
N ARG A 333 11.11 7.21 7.67
CA ARG A 333 10.88 8.64 7.83
C ARG A 333 9.39 8.92 7.87
N ALA A 334 9.01 9.92 8.67
CA ALA A 334 7.61 10.33 8.77
C ALA A 334 7.24 11.38 7.71
N ASP A 335 8.20 12.15 7.20
CA ASP A 335 8.03 13.26 6.26
C ASP A 335 8.06 12.80 4.78
N THR A 336 7.34 11.72 4.49
CA THR A 336 7.36 11.07 3.18
C THR A 336 5.96 10.71 2.73
N TRP A 337 5.68 10.90 1.44
CA TRP A 337 4.53 10.30 0.76
C TRP A 337 4.89 8.87 0.40
N ILE A 338 4.23 7.91 1.05
CA ILE A 338 4.43 6.48 0.80
C ILE A 338 3.21 5.97 0.06
N ASN A 339 3.40 5.26 -1.07
CA ASN A 339 2.28 4.75 -1.85
C ASN A 339 2.50 3.34 -2.41
N LYS A 340 1.38 2.76 -2.87
CA LYS A 340 1.37 1.56 -3.71
C LYS A 340 0.14 1.54 -4.60
N THR A 341 0.35 1.22 -5.87
CA THR A 341 -0.70 0.89 -6.84
C THR A 341 -0.97 -0.61 -6.90
N GLY A 342 -2.20 -0.99 -7.21
CA GLY A 342 -2.56 -2.37 -7.51
C GLY A 342 -3.69 -2.49 -8.52
N SER A 343 -3.60 -3.47 -9.40
CA SER A 343 -4.63 -3.73 -10.42
C SER A 343 -4.78 -5.23 -10.59
N THR A 344 -6.01 -5.65 -10.87
CA THR A 344 -6.30 -6.91 -11.55
C THR A 344 -7.03 -6.58 -12.86
N ASN A 345 -7.47 -7.59 -13.61
CA ASN A 345 -8.21 -7.34 -14.86
C ASN A 345 -9.54 -6.61 -14.61
N GLY A 346 -10.14 -6.77 -13.41
CA GLY A 346 -11.44 -6.22 -13.07
C GLY A 346 -11.43 -5.13 -12.01
N PHE A 347 -10.28 -4.86 -11.38
CA PHE A 347 -10.21 -3.99 -10.20
C PHE A 347 -9.03 -3.04 -10.24
N SER A 348 -9.21 -1.91 -9.56
CA SER A 348 -8.18 -0.88 -9.38
C SER A 348 -8.09 -0.51 -7.91
N ALA A 349 -6.86 -0.51 -7.39
CA ALA A 349 -6.53 -0.08 -6.06
C ALA A 349 -5.41 0.96 -6.06
N TYR A 350 -5.47 1.87 -5.10
CA TYR A 350 -4.38 2.79 -4.78
C TYR A 350 -4.38 3.08 -3.28
N VAL A 351 -3.19 3.10 -2.69
CA VAL A 351 -2.98 3.45 -1.29
C VAL A 351 -1.88 4.49 -1.22
N ALA A 352 -2.08 5.55 -0.44
CA ALA A 352 -1.04 6.51 -0.10
C ALA A 352 -1.24 7.09 1.30
N TYR A 353 -0.14 7.47 1.96
CA TYR A 353 -0.18 8.08 3.28
C TYR A 353 1.08 8.90 3.58
N VAL A 354 0.95 9.81 4.55
CA VAL A 354 2.04 10.66 5.04
C VAL A 354 2.06 10.59 6.57
N PRO A 355 2.96 9.79 7.18
CA PRO A 355 2.94 9.54 8.62
C PRO A 355 3.01 10.81 9.48
N ALA A 356 3.90 11.77 9.14
CA ALA A 356 4.07 13.02 9.88
C ALA A 356 2.81 13.91 9.86
N LYS A 357 1.94 13.74 8.86
CA LYS A 357 0.68 14.46 8.74
C LYS A 357 -0.51 13.66 9.27
N ARG A 358 -0.33 12.37 9.60
CA ARG A 358 -1.41 11.47 10.05
C ARG A 358 -2.57 11.45 9.05
N ILE A 359 -2.23 11.50 7.76
CA ILE A 359 -3.20 11.46 6.66
C ILE A 359 -2.96 10.24 5.77
N ALA A 360 -4.04 9.70 5.24
CA ALA A 360 -4.01 8.57 4.33
C ALA A 360 -5.19 8.57 3.39
N ILE A 361 -5.03 7.84 2.29
CA ILE A 361 -6.09 7.51 1.36
C ILE A 361 -5.95 6.06 0.87
N VAL A 362 -7.08 5.38 0.82
CA VAL A 362 -7.31 4.08 0.19
C VAL A 362 -8.40 4.28 -0.86
N MET A 363 -8.14 3.87 -2.09
CA MET A 363 -9.12 3.87 -3.18
C MET A 363 -9.28 2.47 -3.72
N LEU A 364 -10.48 1.90 -3.64
CA LEU A 364 -10.83 0.60 -4.19
C LEU A 364 -11.95 0.78 -5.22
N ALA A 365 -11.81 0.17 -6.39
CA ALA A 365 -12.79 0.23 -7.47
C ALA A 365 -12.94 -1.11 -8.15
N ASN A 366 -14.17 -1.47 -8.50
CA ASN A 366 -14.48 -2.68 -9.25
C ASN A 366 -14.41 -2.48 -10.77
N ARG A 367 -13.48 -1.64 -11.25
CA ARG A 367 -13.13 -1.55 -12.66
C ARG A 367 -11.64 -1.29 -12.85
N SER A 368 -11.04 -1.84 -13.88
CA SER A 368 -9.69 -1.44 -14.31
C SER A 368 -9.71 -0.07 -14.99
N PHE A 369 -9.01 0.92 -14.43
CA PHE A 369 -8.83 2.26 -15.00
C PHE A 369 -7.38 2.77 -14.79
N PRO A 370 -6.92 3.81 -15.50
CA PRO A 370 -5.50 4.18 -15.51
C PRO A 370 -4.95 4.55 -14.12
N ILE A 371 -3.67 4.22 -13.89
CA ILE A 371 -2.97 4.51 -12.63
C ILE A 371 -2.85 6.03 -12.40
N GLU A 372 -2.56 6.79 -13.46
CA GLU A 372 -2.39 8.25 -13.36
C GLU A 372 -3.63 8.93 -12.78
N ASP A 373 -4.83 8.50 -13.16
CA ASP A 373 -6.08 9.07 -12.64
C ASP A 373 -6.32 8.72 -11.17
N ARG A 374 -5.84 7.55 -10.71
CA ARG A 374 -5.83 7.21 -9.27
C ARG A 374 -4.93 8.17 -8.51
N VAL A 375 -3.70 8.38 -9.00
CA VAL A 375 -2.72 9.26 -8.37
C VAL A 375 -3.21 10.71 -8.33
N LYS A 376 -3.75 11.23 -9.45
CA LYS A 376 -4.33 12.59 -9.53
C LYS A 376 -5.47 12.78 -8.54
N THR A 377 -6.40 11.82 -8.51
CA THR A 377 -7.57 11.86 -7.60
C THR A 377 -7.11 11.83 -6.14
N ALA A 378 -6.21 10.91 -5.79
CA ALA A 378 -5.71 10.79 -4.44
C ALA A 378 -4.93 12.03 -3.97
N TYR A 379 -4.06 12.57 -4.83
CA TYR A 379 -3.34 13.81 -4.58
C TYR A 379 -4.33 14.97 -4.35
N GLY A 380 -5.32 15.12 -5.23
CA GLY A 380 -6.35 16.16 -5.12
C GLY A 380 -7.16 16.07 -3.81
N ILE A 381 -7.54 14.86 -3.40
CA ILE A 381 -8.24 14.63 -2.12
C ILE A 381 -7.34 15.01 -0.93
N VAL A 382 -6.10 14.50 -0.90
CA VAL A 382 -5.15 14.77 0.19
C VAL A 382 -4.88 16.27 0.33
N GLU A 383 -4.60 16.95 -0.78
CA GLU A 383 -4.39 18.41 -0.79
C GLU A 383 -5.65 19.18 -0.40
N SER A 384 -6.85 18.69 -0.75
CA SER A 384 -8.11 19.38 -0.37
C SER A 384 -8.46 19.22 1.10
N LEU A 385 -8.06 18.11 1.72
CA LEU A 385 -8.34 17.80 3.13
C LEU A 385 -7.30 18.41 4.07
N HIS A 386 -6.03 18.48 3.65
CA HIS A 386 -4.92 18.99 4.49
C HIS A 386 -4.44 20.39 4.07
N GLY A 387 -4.74 20.85 2.85
CA GLY A 387 -4.35 22.17 2.35
C GLY A 387 -5.25 23.32 2.79
N LYS A 388 -6.20 23.09 3.72
CA LYS A 388 -6.96 24.16 4.35
C LYS A 388 -6.16 24.71 5.54
N PRO A 389 -5.84 26.02 5.58
CA PRO A 389 -5.22 26.64 6.74
C PRO A 389 -6.10 26.61 7.99
#